data_AF-A0A6P0KHE8-F1
#
_entry.id   AF-A0A6P0KHE8-F1
#
_cell.length_a   1.000
_cell.length_b   1.000
_cell.length_c   1.000
_cell.angle_alpha   90.00
_cell.angle_beta   90.00
_cell.angle_gamma   90.00
#
_symmetry.space_group_name_H-M   'P 1'
#
loop_
_entity.id
_entity.type
_entity.pdbx_description
1 polymer ?
#
loop_
_entity_poly.entity_id
_entity_poly.type
_entity_poly.pdbx_seq_one_letter_code
_entity_poly.pdbx_strand_id
1 'polypeptide(L)'
;MVKEKLFLITGHPRCGSGFMSNLFRQLGFDIGHEKLGQDGVSSWLMAVKDLNAPWGDNSSSYYVKFNYLILYVRNPQDALPSILLENEVERSLNFRRNYILRQLDFDINQFSHPLDKAIAYFLGLNKIIELQKPDQVVKV
;
A
#
# COMPACT_ATOMS: atom_id res chain seq x y z
N MET A 1 23.02 6.62 4.87
CA MET A 1 22.69 6.04 6.20
C MET A 1 21.24 5.62 6.17
N VAL A 2 20.92 4.35 6.48
CA VAL A 2 19.53 3.88 6.55
C VAL A 2 18.91 4.44 7.84
N LYS A 3 17.75 5.09 7.74
CA LYS A 3 17.00 5.56 8.91
C LYS A 3 16.20 4.40 9.50
N GLU A 4 16.21 4.23 10.80
CA GLU A 4 15.32 3.28 11.47
C GLU A 4 14.04 3.99 11.92
N LYS A 5 12.91 3.31 11.76
CA LYS A 5 11.56 3.76 12.10
C LYS A 5 10.79 2.62 12.73
N LEU A 6 9.76 2.96 13.50
CA LEU A 6 8.95 1.96 14.18
C LEU A 6 7.98 1.28 13.21
N PHE A 7 7.13 2.05 12.51
CA PHE A 7 5.98 1.48 11.82
C PHE A 7 5.96 1.77 10.32
N LEU A 8 5.83 0.71 9.53
CA LEU A 8 5.28 0.76 8.19
C LEU A 8 3.85 0.22 8.23
N ILE A 9 2.89 1.08 7.93
CA ILE A 9 1.48 0.70 7.82
C ILE A 9 1.11 0.78 6.34
N THR A 10 0.75 -0.35 5.74
CA THR A 10 0.56 -0.41 4.28
C THR A 10 -0.57 -1.36 3.89
N GLY A 11 -1.03 -1.23 2.65
CA GLY A 11 -2.24 -1.86 2.14
C GLY A 11 -2.55 -1.34 0.74
N HIS A 12 -3.66 -1.78 0.15
CA HIS A 12 -4.08 -1.27 -1.16
C HIS A 12 -4.52 0.22 -1.07
N PRO A 13 -4.24 1.08 -2.07
CA PRO A 13 -4.82 2.42 -2.09
C PRO A 13 -6.35 2.35 -1.97
N ARG A 14 -6.96 3.40 -1.43
CA ARG A 14 -8.42 3.46 -1.16
C ARG A 14 -8.93 2.50 -0.06
N CYS A 15 -8.04 1.81 0.65
CA CYS A 15 -8.41 0.87 1.73
C CYS A 15 -8.11 1.37 3.15
N GLY A 16 -7.76 2.66 3.33
CA GLY A 16 -7.68 3.26 4.68
C GLY A 16 -6.32 3.78 5.14
N SER A 17 -5.37 4.08 4.25
CA SER A 17 -4.07 4.67 4.63
C SER A 17 -4.22 5.93 5.51
N GLY A 18 -5.09 6.87 5.13
CA GLY A 18 -5.35 8.08 5.92
C GLY A 18 -6.01 7.78 7.27
N PHE A 19 -6.94 6.82 7.32
CA PHE A 19 -7.53 6.36 8.58
C PHE A 19 -6.47 5.80 9.52
N MET A 20 -5.59 4.93 9.02
CA MET A 20 -4.52 4.33 9.82
C MET A 20 -3.51 5.36 10.34
N SER A 21 -3.13 6.36 9.52
CA SER A 21 -2.28 7.47 9.99
C SER A 21 -2.96 8.22 11.13
N ASN A 22 -4.24 8.57 10.98
CA ASN A 22 -4.98 9.29 12.03
C ASN A 22 -5.14 8.46 13.31
N LEU A 23 -5.43 7.16 13.18
CA LEU A 23 -5.54 6.25 14.32
C LEU A 23 -4.24 6.22 15.14
N PHE A 24 -3.09 6.01 14.48
CA PHE A 24 -1.80 5.97 15.18
C PHE A 24 -1.41 7.31 15.79
N ARG A 25 -1.77 8.42 15.13
CA ARG A 25 -1.60 9.77 15.70
C ARG A 25 -2.42 9.99 16.97
N GLN A 26 -3.64 9.46 17.03
CA GLN A 26 -4.46 9.50 18.25
C GLN A 26 -3.87 8.64 19.38
N LEU A 27 -3.10 7.61 19.05
CA LEU A 27 -2.32 6.80 20.01
C LEU A 27 -1.01 7.46 20.44
N GLY A 28 -0.69 8.66 19.94
CA GLY A 28 0.50 9.43 20.31
C GLY A 28 1.73 9.20 19.43
N PHE A 29 1.62 8.44 18.33
CA PHE A 29 2.72 8.23 17.39
C PHE A 29 2.75 9.28 16.27
N ASP A 30 3.94 9.70 15.86
CA ASP A 30 4.15 10.54 14.67
C ASP A 30 4.22 9.68 13.40
N ILE A 31 3.03 9.31 12.90
CA ILE A 31 2.82 8.57 11.65
C ILE A 31 2.20 9.50 10.60
N GLY A 32 2.96 9.82 9.56
CA GLY A 32 2.43 10.58 8.42
C GLY A 32 1.63 9.73 7.44
N HIS A 33 0.69 10.37 6.73
CA HIS A 33 -0.02 9.76 5.60
C HIS A 33 0.78 10.04 4.33
N GLU A 34 1.33 8.98 3.71
CA GLU A 34 2.17 9.03 2.50
C GLU A 34 3.45 9.89 2.60
N LYS A 35 3.74 10.42 3.79
CA LYS A 35 4.96 11.14 4.15
C LYS A 35 5.53 10.54 5.43
N LEU A 36 6.86 10.42 5.50
CA LEU A 36 7.53 9.84 6.66
C LEU A 36 7.49 10.76 7.87
N GLY A 37 6.91 10.28 8.98
CA GLY A 37 6.97 10.92 10.30
C GLY A 37 8.17 10.46 11.12
N GLN A 38 8.24 10.91 12.38
CA GLN A 38 9.30 10.48 13.29
C GLN A 38 9.21 8.99 13.64
N ASP A 39 8.00 8.45 13.81
CA ASP A 39 7.81 7.04 14.19
C ASP A 39 7.57 6.13 12.97
N GLY A 40 7.13 6.69 11.85
CA GLY A 40 6.82 5.87 10.68
C GLY A 40 5.86 6.51 9.69
N VAL A 41 5.17 5.68 8.93
CA VAL A 41 4.31 6.12 7.83
C VAL A 41 3.20 5.13 7.54
N SER A 42 2.04 5.66 7.16
CA SER A 42 0.95 4.93 6.53
C SER A 42 0.92 5.24 5.04
N SER A 43 1.37 4.30 4.19
CA SER A 43 1.53 4.53 2.76
C SER A 43 1.48 3.24 1.94
N TRP A 44 0.57 3.19 0.97
CA TRP A 44 0.52 2.10 -0.01
C TRP A 44 1.69 2.15 -1.02
N LEU A 45 2.31 3.32 -1.20
CA LEU A 45 3.50 3.49 -2.05
C LEU A 45 4.70 2.72 -1.51
N MET A 46 4.68 2.42 -0.21
CA MET A 46 5.72 1.65 0.49
C MET A 46 5.39 0.16 0.61
N ALA A 47 4.31 -0.31 -0.03
CA ALA A 47 4.00 -1.74 -0.14
C ALA A 47 5.08 -2.51 -0.90
N VAL A 48 5.92 -1.80 -1.66
CA VAL A 48 7.01 -2.34 -2.47
C VAL A 48 8.22 -1.42 -2.38
N LYS A 49 9.40 -1.97 -2.63
CA LYS A 49 10.63 -1.17 -2.73
C LYS A 49 10.74 -0.59 -4.15
N ASP A 50 10.48 0.71 -4.27
CA ASP A 50 10.64 1.49 -5.51
C ASP A 50 11.23 2.88 -5.21
N LEU A 51 12.15 3.34 -6.07
CA LEU A 51 12.68 4.70 -6.07
C LEU A 51 11.84 5.66 -6.92
N ASN A 52 10.99 5.12 -7.80
CA ASN A 52 10.15 5.83 -8.76
C ASN A 52 8.67 5.69 -8.43
N ALA A 53 8.32 5.73 -7.14
CA ALA A 53 6.94 5.73 -6.70
C ALA A 53 6.15 6.87 -7.40
N PRO A 54 4.87 6.65 -7.75
CA PRO A 54 4.11 7.60 -8.54
C PRO A 54 3.82 8.90 -7.77
N TRP A 55 3.87 8.85 -6.45
CA TRP A 55 3.68 9.99 -5.58
C TRP A 55 4.56 9.84 -4.33
N GLY A 56 4.52 10.84 -3.45
CA GLY A 56 5.25 10.84 -2.18
C GLY A 56 6.74 11.14 -2.34
N ASP A 57 7.47 11.02 -1.23
CA ASP A 57 8.91 11.22 -1.22
C ASP A 57 9.61 10.01 -1.88
N ASN A 58 10.29 10.26 -3.01
CA ASN A 58 11.10 9.30 -3.81
C ASN A 58 12.26 8.62 -3.03
N SER A 59 12.35 8.83 -1.72
CA SER A 59 13.50 8.49 -0.88
C SER A 59 13.19 7.55 0.29
N SER A 60 12.00 6.95 0.38
CA SER A 60 11.60 6.32 1.65
C SER A 60 11.87 4.82 1.76
N SER A 61 11.47 3.96 0.81
CA SER A 61 11.46 2.50 1.06
C SER A 61 12.84 1.83 1.07
N TYR A 62 13.80 2.33 0.28
CA TYR A 62 15.16 1.80 0.25
C TYR A 62 16.06 2.32 1.37
N TYR A 63 15.74 3.50 1.91
CA TYR A 63 16.59 4.21 2.87
C TYR A 63 16.00 4.21 4.28
N VAL A 64 14.89 3.50 4.50
CA VAL A 64 14.24 3.36 5.79
C VAL A 64 14.02 1.88 6.10
N LYS A 65 14.42 1.49 7.29
CA LYS A 65 14.11 0.19 7.88
C LYS A 65 13.01 0.39 8.92
N PHE A 66 11.97 -0.42 8.86
CA PHE A 66 10.87 -0.41 9.82
C PHE A 66 10.96 -1.61 10.74
N ASN A 67 10.63 -1.42 12.01
CA ASN A 67 10.62 -2.48 13.01
C ASN A 67 9.35 -3.33 12.95
N TYR A 68 8.23 -2.71 12.59
CA TYR A 68 6.92 -3.35 12.47
C TYR A 68 6.28 -3.03 11.12
N LEU A 69 5.78 -4.08 10.45
CA LEU A 69 4.95 -4.01 9.26
C LEU A 69 3.51 -4.35 9.61
N ILE A 70 2.59 -3.43 9.35
CA ILE A 70 1.15 -3.61 9.57
C ILE A 70 0.45 -3.58 8.22
N LEU A 71 -0.29 -4.64 7.90
CA LEU A 71 -1.16 -4.70 6.74
C LEU A 71 -2.57 -4.25 7.12
N TYR A 72 -3.08 -3.19 6.49
CA TYR A 72 -4.51 -2.86 6.57
C TYR A 72 -5.28 -3.41 5.36
N VAL A 73 -6.45 -3.98 5.61
CA VAL A 73 -7.34 -4.52 4.57
C VAL A 73 -8.77 -4.06 4.84
N ARG A 74 -9.43 -3.55 3.80
CA ARG A 74 -10.84 -3.11 3.86
C ARG A 74 -11.76 -4.20 3.30
N ASN A 75 -13.01 -4.24 3.76
CA ASN A 75 -14.03 -5.09 3.14
C ASN A 75 -14.09 -4.84 1.62
N PRO A 76 -13.98 -5.88 0.77
CA PRO A 76 -13.98 -5.71 -0.68
C PRO A 76 -15.26 -5.06 -1.20
N GLN A 77 -16.42 -5.31 -0.59
CA GLN A 77 -17.69 -4.69 -1.02
C GLN A 77 -17.63 -3.16 -0.93
N ASP A 78 -16.95 -2.64 0.10
CA ASP A 78 -16.79 -1.20 0.32
C ASP A 78 -15.59 -0.61 -0.43
N ALA A 79 -14.56 -1.42 -0.68
CA ALA A 79 -13.33 -0.99 -1.31
C ALA A 79 -13.44 -0.92 -2.84
N LEU A 80 -14.08 -1.92 -3.47
CA LEU A 80 -14.09 -2.10 -4.93
C LEU A 80 -14.62 -0.88 -5.70
N PRO A 81 -15.71 -0.20 -5.29
CA PRO A 81 -16.16 1.02 -5.97
C PRO A 81 -15.09 2.11 -6.02
N SER A 82 -14.32 2.28 -4.95
CA SER A 82 -13.22 3.25 -4.90
C SER A 82 -12.00 2.79 -5.71
N ILE A 83 -11.75 1.49 -5.77
CA ILE A 83 -10.64 0.91 -6.55
C ILE A 83 -10.91 1.03 -8.05
N LEU A 84 -12.17 0.90 -8.49
CA LEU A 84 -12.55 1.16 -9.87
C LEU A 84 -12.15 2.57 -10.30
N LEU A 85 -12.46 3.59 -9.47
CA LEU A 85 -12.06 4.98 -9.74
C LEU A 85 -10.53 5.16 -9.73
N GLU A 86 -9.83 4.51 -8.80
CA GLU A 86 -8.37 4.56 -8.72
C GLU A 86 -7.68 3.91 -9.94
N ASN A 87 -8.34 2.91 -10.55
CA ASN A 87 -7.83 2.24 -11.75
C ASN A 87 -7.89 3.14 -12.99
N GLU A 88 -8.71 4.18 -13.00
CA GLU A 88 -8.69 5.20 -14.07
C GLU A 88 -7.45 6.10 -14.00
N VAL A 89 -6.72 6.09 -12.87
CA VAL A 89 -5.47 6.84 -12.71
C VAL A 89 -4.31 6.00 -13.26
N GLU A 90 -3.96 6.24 -14.52
CA GLU A 90 -2.95 5.47 -15.26
C GLU A 90 -1.63 5.30 -14.49
N ARG A 91 -1.14 6.36 -13.83
CA ARG A 91 0.11 6.32 -13.06
C ARG A 91 0.04 5.35 -11.87
N SER A 92 -1.09 5.32 -11.14
CA SER A 92 -1.35 4.36 -10.06
C SER A 92 -1.46 2.95 -10.59
N LEU A 93 -2.25 2.79 -11.65
CA LEU A 93 -2.54 1.50 -12.25
C LEU A 93 -1.26 0.82 -12.74
N ASN A 94 -0.43 1.56 -13.48
CA ASN A 94 0.82 1.05 -14.02
C ASN A 94 1.82 0.70 -12.92
N PHE A 95 1.93 1.53 -11.88
CA PHE A 95 2.78 1.22 -10.73
C PHE A 95 2.36 -0.10 -10.07
N ARG A 96 1.09 -0.23 -9.68
CA ARG A 96 0.59 -1.45 -9.03
C ARG A 96 0.72 -2.68 -9.93
N ARG A 97 0.42 -2.54 -11.23
CA ARG A 97 0.51 -3.64 -12.21
C ARG A 97 1.92 -4.17 -12.33
N ASN A 98 2.90 -3.29 -12.44
CA ASN A 98 4.30 -3.67 -12.62
C ASN A 98 4.79 -4.58 -11.48
N TYR A 99 4.37 -4.29 -10.25
CA TYR A 99 4.75 -5.11 -9.10
C TYR A 99 3.98 -6.42 -9.01
N ILE A 100 2.68 -6.40 -9.31
CA ILE A 100 1.87 -7.63 -9.34
C ILE A 100 2.39 -8.60 -10.41
N LEU A 101 2.68 -8.10 -11.60
CA LEU A 101 3.29 -8.90 -12.65
C LEU A 101 4.65 -9.46 -12.23
N ARG A 102 5.56 -8.62 -11.72
CA ARG A 102 6.93 -9.06 -11.40
C ARG A 102 7.04 -9.98 -10.19
N GLN A 103 6.21 -9.79 -9.18
CA GLN A 103 6.32 -10.52 -7.90
C GLN A 103 5.39 -11.73 -7.82
N LEU A 104 4.26 -11.69 -8.54
CA LEU A 104 3.27 -12.78 -8.53
C LEU A 104 3.18 -13.52 -9.87
N ASP A 105 3.98 -13.13 -10.87
CA ASP A 105 3.96 -13.68 -12.23
C ASP A 105 2.54 -13.66 -12.84
N PHE A 106 1.83 -12.56 -12.61
CA PHE A 106 0.41 -12.44 -12.94
C PHE A 106 0.09 -11.09 -13.60
N ASP A 107 -0.29 -11.12 -14.88
CA ASP A 107 -0.70 -9.90 -15.57
C ASP A 107 -2.20 -9.63 -15.38
N ILE A 108 -2.52 -8.57 -14.66
CA ILE A 108 -3.91 -8.14 -14.44
C ILE A 108 -4.60 -7.72 -15.76
N ASN A 109 -3.83 -7.33 -16.78
CA ASN A 109 -4.41 -6.95 -18.07
C ASN A 109 -5.01 -8.13 -18.85
N GLN A 110 -4.87 -9.37 -18.37
CA GLN A 110 -5.59 -10.51 -18.94
C GLN A 110 -7.11 -10.38 -18.74
N PHE A 111 -7.57 -9.60 -17.75
CA PHE A 111 -8.99 -9.35 -17.54
C PHE A 111 -9.46 -8.17 -18.40
N SER A 112 -10.61 -8.32 -19.06
CA SER A 112 -11.24 -7.25 -19.82
C SER A 112 -12.24 -6.44 -18.99
N HIS A 113 -12.95 -7.08 -18.06
CA HIS A 113 -13.98 -6.43 -17.27
C HIS A 113 -13.39 -5.55 -16.15
N PRO A 114 -13.86 -4.30 -15.95
CA PRO A 114 -13.30 -3.39 -14.95
C PRO A 114 -13.35 -3.93 -13.52
N LEU A 115 -14.44 -4.64 -13.16
CA LEU A 115 -14.59 -5.24 -11.83
C LEU A 115 -13.56 -6.34 -11.59
N ASP A 116 -13.30 -7.20 -12.58
CA ASP A 116 -12.33 -8.29 -12.47
C ASP A 116 -10.92 -7.72 -12.29
N LYS A 117 -10.59 -6.65 -13.02
CA LYS A 117 -9.35 -5.89 -12.80
C LYS A 117 -9.28 -5.34 -11.37
N ALA A 118 -10.34 -4.71 -10.87
CA ALA A 118 -10.36 -4.16 -9.51
C ALA A 118 -10.16 -5.24 -8.44
N ILE A 119 -10.80 -6.40 -8.59
CA ILE A 119 -10.61 -7.56 -7.72
C ILE A 119 -9.15 -8.05 -7.79
N ALA A 120 -8.62 -8.20 -9.01
CA ALA A 120 -7.25 -8.67 -9.22
C ALA A 120 -6.20 -7.71 -8.62
N TYR A 121 -6.38 -6.40 -8.76
CA TYR A 121 -5.52 -5.40 -8.11
C TYR A 121 -5.61 -5.46 -6.60
N PHE A 122 -6.84 -5.54 -6.06
CA PHE A 122 -7.07 -5.66 -4.62
C PHE A 122 -6.36 -6.89 -4.04
N LEU A 123 -6.54 -8.06 -4.66
CA LEU A 123 -5.92 -9.30 -4.23
C LEU A 123 -4.41 -9.26 -4.41
N GLY A 124 -3.92 -8.82 -5.57
CA GLY A 124 -2.49 -8.86 -5.91
C GLY A 124 -1.64 -8.00 -4.98
N LEU A 125 -2.04 -6.74 -4.72
CA LEU A 125 -1.25 -5.88 -3.84
C LEU A 125 -1.30 -6.33 -2.37
N ASN A 126 -2.48 -6.76 -1.90
CA ASN A 126 -2.58 -7.35 -0.56
C ASN A 126 -1.73 -8.62 -0.44
N LYS A 127 -1.67 -9.45 -1.49
CA LYS A 127 -0.84 -10.65 -1.52
C LYS A 127 0.66 -10.33 -1.45
N ILE A 128 1.11 -9.30 -2.17
CA ILE A 128 2.50 -8.81 -2.10
C ILE A 128 2.87 -8.42 -0.66
N ILE A 129 1.97 -7.73 0.06
CA ILE A 129 2.24 -7.30 1.43
C ILE A 129 2.17 -8.49 2.38
N GLU A 130 1.21 -9.41 2.20
CA GLU A 130 1.12 -10.65 2.98
C GLU A 130 2.41 -11.49 2.88
N LEU A 131 2.99 -11.60 1.68
CA LEU A 131 4.26 -12.31 1.46
C LEU A 131 5.45 -11.68 2.20
N GLN A 132 5.36 -10.41 2.57
CA GLN A 132 6.35 -9.73 3.41
C GLN A 132 6.20 -10.08 4.91
N LYS A 133 5.23 -10.93 5.27
CA LYS A 133 4.95 -11.40 6.64
C LYS A 133 4.70 -10.24 7.61
N PRO A 134 3.60 -9.49 7.43
CA PRO A 134 3.26 -8.39 8.33
C PRO A 134 3.11 -8.91 9.77
N ASP A 135 3.60 -8.14 10.73
CA ASP A 135 3.50 -8.43 12.16
C ASP A 135 2.05 -8.39 12.64
N GLN A 136 1.21 -7.58 11.99
CA GLN A 136 -0.21 -7.48 12.29
C GLN A 136 -1.05 -7.20 11.04
N VAL A 137 -2.26 -7.77 11.00
CA VAL A 137 -3.30 -7.41 10.03
C VAL A 137 -4.42 -6.66 10.74
N VAL A 138 -4.82 -5.51 10.19
CA VAL A 138 -5.91 -4.67 10.70
C VAL A 138 -7.02 -4.61 9.66
N LYS A 139 -8.26 -4.90 10.09
CA LYS A 139 -9.44 -4.73 9.25
C LYS A 139 -9.96 -3.30 9.42
N VAL A 140 -10.10 -2.59 8.32
CA VAL A 140 -10.57 -1.19 8.26
C VAL A 140 -12.00 -1.15 7.71
#